data_AF-A0A119TUZ1-F1
#
_entry.id   AF-A0A119TUZ1-F1
#
_cell.length_a   1.000
_cell.length_b   1.000
_cell.length_c   1.000
_cell.angle_alpha   90.00
_cell.angle_beta   90.00
_cell.angle_gamma   90.00
#
_symmetry.space_group_name_H-M   'P 1'
#
loop_
_entity.id
_entity.type
_entity.pdbx_description
1 polymer ?
#
loop_
_entity_poly.entity_id
_entity_poly.type
_entity_poly.pdbx_seq_one_letter_code
_entity_poly.pdbx_strand_id
1 'polypeptide(L)'
;MTRMYITAAPTGAVPKWLDPLEPTFIPSGLIHPLFDSAEAEKIVARLRSDGWEAVPAGGWLIESGHGFSLADRFLAELPNPPVARHALEEMGWTHRDRAWHPPPVSASGSAVIPREWLAALSSVELVRRIVLQLTTYGWVADERGDLVWHHAKLHSFVPPALIASIREDCPALLAKLETSGWRACGAGYWQAGKGRSPVLPITPDAIVDETVRSIQEGAAVVHLHTRELGDRTSLEIPGLGAVTVGTQRNQIVVDHYDAIVPAVRNVDTTAILNLSTSVRGDRQGSRSTLRRAHLKSYGEAAVPEVASLSPAAVIFQGGGGYDNAPDFLAEQFAHFQRVGTRPEVEVFNHTIIDNATTLYREFLEATGRPVLFMLVAGVDQYRRDPVSGDVEDDSLIAPDVRQEIARCVAAGDAPARQRAIDLAVEQLSPVVARLRDGFPSSLVSLLLPGPLQAILADLAHALRLDGVRIGLEDGLTVLDSRVPGGVRKARGTWEQVRMLREDLLARGVTVQTAAEVRDMLGLPVARPRTSHSTRA
;
A
#
# COMPACT_ATOMS: atom_id res chain seq x y z
N MET A 1 -25.55 -14.86 16.66
CA MET A 1 -25.21 -13.90 15.58
C MET A 1 -23.70 -13.91 15.43
N THR A 2 -23.19 -14.01 14.20
CA THR A 2 -21.74 -13.96 13.94
C THR A 2 -21.23 -12.55 14.19
N ARG A 3 -20.12 -12.42 14.92
CA ARG A 3 -19.49 -11.13 15.25
C ARG A 3 -18.06 -11.16 14.74
N MET A 4 -17.59 -10.05 14.18
CA MET A 4 -16.20 -9.89 13.75
C MET A 4 -15.69 -8.49 14.08
N TYR A 5 -14.41 -8.35 14.40
CA TYR A 5 -13.75 -7.05 14.43
C TYR A 5 -12.95 -6.79 13.15
N ILE A 6 -12.75 -5.51 12.83
CA ILE A 6 -11.94 -5.09 11.69
C ILE A 6 -10.59 -4.56 12.18
N THR A 7 -9.50 -5.06 11.59
CA THR A 7 -8.15 -4.49 11.71
C THR A 7 -7.83 -3.66 10.46
N ALA A 8 -7.50 -2.38 10.65
CA ALA A 8 -7.03 -1.50 9.57
C ALA A 8 -5.51 -1.55 9.46
N ALA A 9 -4.96 -1.71 8.25
CA ALA A 9 -3.51 -1.74 8.00
C ALA A 9 -3.07 -0.64 7.01
N PRO A 10 -2.90 0.62 7.46
CA PRO A 10 -2.81 1.78 6.59
C PRO A 10 -1.49 1.98 5.83
N THR A 11 -0.38 1.42 6.32
CA THR A 11 0.96 1.79 5.84
C THR A 11 1.71 0.62 5.23
N GLY A 12 1.89 -0.47 5.98
CA GLY A 12 2.63 -1.64 5.52
C GLY A 12 4.08 -1.43 5.14
N ALA A 13 4.66 -2.46 4.51
CA ALA A 13 6.08 -2.51 4.19
C ALA A 13 6.43 -2.38 2.69
N VAL A 14 5.52 -2.79 1.81
CA VAL A 14 5.75 -2.91 0.36
C VAL A 14 5.27 -1.70 -0.44
N PRO A 15 4.02 -1.21 -0.29
CA PRO A 15 3.54 -0.15 -1.15
C PRO A 15 4.32 1.14 -0.93
N LYS A 16 4.42 1.99 -1.95
CA LYS A 16 5.05 3.31 -1.83
C LYS A 16 4.05 4.44 -2.09
N TRP A 17 4.31 5.58 -1.48
CA TRP A 17 3.63 6.81 -1.81
C TRP A 17 4.13 7.33 -3.17
N LEU A 18 3.21 7.90 -3.96
CA LEU A 18 3.49 8.59 -5.21
C LEU A 18 2.85 9.97 -5.14
N ASP A 19 3.61 11.03 -5.32
CA ASP A 19 3.06 12.38 -5.30
C ASP A 19 2.19 12.61 -6.55
N PRO A 20 0.88 12.90 -6.43
CA PRO A 20 0.04 13.23 -7.59
C PRO A 20 0.46 14.56 -8.25
N LEU A 21 1.24 15.41 -7.59
CA LEU A 21 1.69 16.71 -8.11
C LEU A 21 3.05 16.65 -8.80
N GLU A 22 3.73 15.49 -8.80
CA GLU A 22 5.00 15.32 -9.50
C GLU A 22 4.80 14.87 -10.95
N PRO A 23 5.75 15.19 -11.85
CA PRO A 23 5.73 14.66 -13.21
C PRO A 23 5.70 13.13 -13.23
N THR A 24 4.82 12.56 -14.05
CA THR A 24 4.77 11.11 -14.32
C THR A 24 5.59 10.68 -15.53
N PHE A 25 6.09 11.62 -16.33
CA PHE A 25 6.88 11.33 -17.53
C PHE A 25 7.95 12.41 -17.73
N ILE A 26 9.15 12.00 -18.10
CA ILE A 26 10.28 12.88 -18.41
C ILE A 26 10.74 12.59 -19.84
N PRO A 27 10.59 13.53 -20.78
CA PRO A 27 11.12 13.39 -22.13
C PRO A 27 12.63 13.15 -22.12
N SER A 28 13.13 12.24 -22.96
CA SER A 28 14.57 11.97 -23.09
C SER A 28 15.37 13.24 -23.47
N GLY A 29 14.74 14.15 -24.22
CA GLY A 29 15.31 15.44 -24.62
C GLY A 29 15.54 16.42 -23.46
N LEU A 30 14.94 16.19 -22.29
CA LEU A 30 15.21 16.97 -21.07
C LEU A 30 16.28 16.36 -20.15
N ILE A 31 16.81 15.18 -20.52
CA ILE A 31 17.88 14.52 -19.75
C ILE A 31 19.16 14.50 -20.59
N HIS A 32 19.21 13.72 -21.67
CA HIS A 32 20.49 13.44 -22.34
C HIS A 32 21.15 14.67 -22.98
N PRO A 33 20.42 15.61 -23.60
CA PRO A 33 21.00 16.84 -24.16
C PRO A 33 21.27 17.94 -23.14
N LEU A 34 20.62 17.90 -21.96
CA LEU A 34 20.62 18.99 -20.97
C LEU A 34 21.54 18.74 -19.77
N PHE A 35 22.27 17.62 -19.78
CA PHE A 35 23.25 17.26 -18.76
C PHE A 35 24.51 16.71 -19.44
N ASP A 36 25.64 16.69 -18.73
CA ASP A 36 26.75 15.87 -19.17
C ASP A 36 26.39 14.37 -19.09
N SER A 37 27.12 13.53 -19.85
CA SER A 37 26.78 12.10 -19.97
C SER A 37 26.80 11.37 -18.63
N ALA A 38 27.74 11.70 -17.74
CA ALA A 38 27.88 11.03 -16.46
C ALA A 38 26.74 11.41 -15.51
N GLU A 39 26.33 12.67 -15.52
CA GLU A 39 25.21 13.15 -14.71
C GLU A 39 23.86 12.64 -15.23
N ALA A 40 23.66 12.62 -16.55
CA ALA A 40 22.49 12.00 -17.17
C ALA A 40 22.37 10.52 -16.77
N GLU A 41 23.47 9.76 -16.80
CA GLU A 41 23.49 8.36 -16.36
C GLU A 41 23.13 8.19 -14.89
N LYS A 42 23.61 9.07 -14.00
CA LYS A 42 23.24 9.06 -12.58
C LYS A 42 21.76 9.35 -12.37
N ILE A 43 21.21 10.36 -13.03
CA ILE A 43 19.77 10.69 -12.98
C ILE A 43 18.95 9.49 -13.42
N VAL A 44 19.29 8.88 -14.57
CA VAL A 44 18.59 7.72 -15.10
C VAL A 44 18.68 6.51 -14.16
N ALA A 45 19.86 6.24 -13.60
CA ALA A 45 20.05 5.16 -12.63
C ALA A 45 19.18 5.38 -11.38
N ARG A 46 19.11 6.62 -10.89
CA ARG A 46 18.30 6.96 -9.73
C ARG A 46 16.80 6.86 -10.01
N LEU A 47 16.34 7.36 -11.15
CA LEU A 47 14.95 7.19 -11.61
C LEU A 47 14.58 5.70 -11.69
N ARG A 48 15.42 4.88 -12.33
CA ARG A 48 15.21 3.42 -12.44
C ARG A 48 15.16 2.73 -11.09
N SER A 49 16.03 3.12 -10.15
CA SER A 49 16.01 2.59 -8.78
C SER A 49 14.71 2.89 -8.03
N ASP A 50 14.00 3.96 -8.44
CA ASP A 50 12.69 4.33 -7.92
C ASP A 50 11.51 3.90 -8.82
N GLY A 51 11.74 2.97 -9.75
CA GLY A 51 10.69 2.33 -10.54
C GLY A 51 10.23 3.12 -11.77
N TRP A 52 11.03 4.08 -12.24
CA TRP A 52 10.82 4.69 -13.55
C TRP A 52 11.30 3.75 -14.67
N GLU A 53 10.54 3.69 -15.75
CA GLU A 53 10.79 2.80 -16.89
C GLU A 53 11.10 3.62 -18.15
N ALA A 54 12.08 3.21 -18.94
CA ALA A 54 12.30 3.81 -20.25
C ALA A 54 11.19 3.38 -21.20
N VAL A 55 10.61 4.33 -21.93
CA VAL A 55 9.51 4.09 -22.88
C VAL A 55 9.85 4.69 -24.25
N PRO A 56 9.49 4.01 -25.36
CA PRO A 56 9.65 4.57 -26.69
C PRO A 56 8.63 5.70 -26.93
N ALA A 57 8.77 6.39 -28.06
CA ALA A 57 7.80 7.38 -28.50
C ALA A 57 6.40 6.76 -28.74
N GLY A 58 5.36 7.60 -28.68
CA GLY A 58 3.97 7.21 -28.97
C GLY A 58 3.05 7.10 -27.76
N GLY A 59 3.57 7.36 -26.55
CA GLY A 59 2.73 7.58 -25.37
C GLY A 59 2.07 8.95 -25.42
N TRP A 60 1.00 9.15 -24.65
CA TRP A 60 0.27 10.42 -24.60
C TRP A 60 0.36 11.06 -23.21
N LEU A 61 0.53 12.38 -23.17
CA LEU A 61 0.60 13.19 -21.96
C LEU A 61 -0.53 14.21 -21.96
N ILE A 62 -1.19 14.37 -20.81
CA ILE A 62 -1.88 15.61 -20.46
C ILE A 62 -1.08 16.28 -19.34
N GLU A 63 -0.85 17.57 -19.49
CA GLU A 63 -0.12 18.36 -18.51
C GLU A 63 -0.80 19.72 -18.29
N SER A 64 -0.52 20.36 -17.15
CA SER A 64 -0.84 21.76 -16.81
C SER A 64 0.00 22.18 -15.59
N GLY A 65 0.69 23.31 -15.68
CA GLY A 65 1.44 23.88 -14.54
C GLY A 65 2.84 23.28 -14.25
N HIS A 66 3.43 22.55 -15.21
CA HIS A 66 4.77 21.93 -15.08
C HIS A 66 5.86 22.50 -16.01
N GLY A 67 5.48 23.21 -17.07
CA GLY A 67 6.46 23.76 -18.02
C GLY A 67 7.20 24.98 -17.47
N PHE A 68 8.53 24.92 -17.39
CA PHE A 68 9.40 26.02 -16.97
C PHE A 68 10.30 26.49 -18.12
N SER A 69 10.50 27.81 -18.26
CA SER A 69 11.38 28.34 -19.30
C SER A 69 12.85 28.15 -18.94
N LEU A 70 13.69 27.89 -19.96
CA LEU A 70 15.14 27.74 -19.84
C LEU A 70 15.85 28.97 -20.42
N ALA A 71 16.58 29.71 -19.58
CA ALA A 71 17.31 30.90 -20.05
C ALA A 71 18.52 30.52 -20.92
N ASP A 72 18.88 31.36 -21.90
CA ASP A 72 20.05 31.12 -22.77
C ASP A 72 21.36 30.94 -22.00
N ARG A 73 21.49 31.58 -20.83
CA ARG A 73 22.65 31.42 -19.94
C ARG A 73 22.81 29.98 -19.45
N PHE A 74 21.71 29.29 -19.14
CA PHE A 74 21.75 27.90 -18.70
C PHE A 74 22.26 27.01 -19.84
N LEU A 75 21.71 27.20 -21.04
CA LEU A 75 22.15 26.45 -22.22
C LEU A 75 23.62 26.72 -22.57
N ALA A 76 24.12 27.93 -22.34
CA ALA A 76 25.51 28.29 -22.60
C ALA A 76 26.51 27.59 -21.67
N GLU A 77 26.07 27.15 -20.49
CA GLU A 77 26.88 26.40 -19.51
C GLU A 77 26.90 24.89 -19.81
N LEU A 78 26.05 24.41 -20.72
CA LEU A 78 25.98 22.99 -21.07
C LEU A 78 27.21 22.54 -21.89
N PRO A 79 27.60 21.26 -21.80
CA PRO A 79 28.72 20.72 -22.58
C PRO A 79 28.53 20.82 -24.10
N ASN A 80 27.28 20.75 -24.58
CA ASN A 80 26.96 20.82 -26.01
C ASN A 80 25.67 21.65 -26.27
N PRO A 81 25.76 23.00 -26.25
CA PRO A 81 24.60 23.87 -26.41
C PRO A 81 23.86 23.69 -27.75
N PRO A 82 24.51 23.47 -28.92
CA PRO A 82 23.80 23.21 -30.17
C PRO A 82 22.89 21.97 -30.13
N VAL A 83 23.36 20.87 -29.54
CA VAL A 83 22.57 19.63 -29.40
C VAL A 83 21.38 19.86 -28.46
N ALA A 84 21.58 20.59 -27.36
CA ALA A 84 20.52 20.97 -26.45
C ALA A 84 19.42 21.80 -27.15
N ARG A 85 19.80 22.82 -27.92
CA ARG A 85 18.85 23.66 -28.68
C ARG A 85 18.06 22.84 -29.70
N HIS A 86 18.74 21.98 -30.45
CA HIS A 86 18.09 21.12 -31.42
C HIS A 86 17.06 20.19 -30.77
N ALA A 87 17.40 19.57 -29.63
CA ALA A 87 16.46 18.73 -28.90
C ALA A 87 15.23 19.51 -28.39
N LEU A 88 15.42 20.76 -27.94
CA LEU A 88 14.30 21.64 -27.55
C LEU A 88 13.39 21.96 -28.75
N GLU A 89 13.95 22.25 -29.92
CA GLU A 89 13.20 22.47 -31.17
C GLU A 89 12.39 21.24 -31.57
N GLU A 90 12.98 20.03 -31.51
CA GLU A 90 12.29 18.77 -31.79
C GLU A 90 11.12 18.50 -30.84
N MET A 91 11.25 18.93 -29.57
CA MET A 91 10.17 18.89 -28.58
C MET A 91 9.15 20.03 -28.74
N GLY A 92 9.30 20.89 -29.75
CA GLY A 92 8.38 21.99 -30.04
C GLY A 92 8.53 23.20 -29.12
N TRP A 93 9.65 23.33 -28.41
CA TRP A 93 9.94 24.51 -27.61
C TRP A 93 10.22 25.71 -28.51
N THR A 94 9.88 26.90 -28.04
CA THR A 94 10.05 28.14 -28.80
C THR A 94 11.03 29.08 -28.11
N HIS A 95 11.98 29.62 -28.89
CA HIS A 95 12.92 30.62 -28.40
C HIS A 95 12.33 32.03 -28.53
N ARG A 96 12.28 32.76 -27.41
CA ARG A 96 11.89 34.17 -27.35
C ARG A 96 12.44 34.81 -26.08
N ASP A 97 12.72 36.11 -26.13
CA ASP A 97 13.16 36.89 -24.97
C ASP A 97 14.38 36.29 -24.25
N ARG A 98 15.33 35.74 -25.02
CA ARG A 98 16.55 35.07 -24.53
C ARG A 98 16.29 33.85 -23.63
N ALA A 99 15.17 33.17 -23.85
CA ALA A 99 14.82 31.94 -23.18
C ALA A 99 14.06 31.00 -24.12
N TRP A 100 14.15 29.70 -23.81
CA TRP A 100 13.36 28.65 -24.42
C TRP A 100 12.12 28.40 -23.57
N HIS A 101 10.96 28.41 -24.22
CA HIS A 101 9.66 28.22 -23.56
C HIS A 101 9.04 26.90 -24.03
N PRO A 102 8.46 26.11 -23.11
CA PRO A 102 7.80 24.87 -23.47
C PRO A 102 6.58 25.13 -24.37
N PRO A 103 6.12 24.12 -25.14
CA PRO A 103 4.90 24.22 -25.92
C PRO A 103 3.72 24.72 -25.09
N PRO A 104 2.83 25.55 -25.66
CA PRO A 104 1.66 26.02 -24.94
C PRO A 104 0.77 24.83 -24.59
N VAL A 105 0.43 24.74 -23.30
CA VAL A 105 -0.40 23.69 -22.74
C VAL A 105 -1.88 24.03 -22.93
N SER A 106 -2.66 23.07 -23.44
CA SER A 106 -4.08 23.29 -23.75
C SER A 106 -5.04 23.01 -22.59
N ALA A 107 -4.59 22.34 -21.52
CA ALA A 107 -5.48 21.88 -20.46
C ALA A 107 -5.79 23.00 -19.43
N SER A 108 -7.08 23.27 -19.24
CA SER A 108 -7.60 24.03 -18.10
C SER A 108 -7.31 23.29 -16.78
N GLY A 109 -7.20 24.00 -15.67
CA GLY A 109 -6.90 23.43 -14.33
C GLY A 109 -7.91 22.42 -13.76
N SER A 110 -8.94 22.03 -14.52
CA SER A 110 -9.87 20.94 -14.22
C SER A 110 -9.95 20.04 -15.45
N ALA A 111 -9.64 18.75 -15.29
CA ALA A 111 -9.70 17.75 -16.35
C ALA A 111 -10.70 16.64 -15.95
N VAL A 112 -11.53 16.22 -16.91
CA VAL A 112 -12.58 15.22 -16.70
C VAL A 112 -12.54 14.22 -17.85
N ILE A 113 -12.59 12.93 -17.52
CA ILE A 113 -12.84 11.85 -18.47
C ILE A 113 -14.20 11.25 -18.10
N PRO A 114 -15.26 11.59 -18.87
CA PRO A 114 -16.60 11.09 -18.62
C PRO A 114 -16.68 9.56 -18.63
N ARG A 115 -17.52 9.00 -17.76
CA ARG A 115 -17.78 7.55 -17.67
C ARG A 115 -18.09 6.93 -19.03
N GLU A 116 -18.91 7.61 -19.82
CA GLU A 116 -19.38 7.18 -21.14
C GLU A 116 -18.23 7.01 -22.15
N TRP A 117 -17.11 7.71 -21.98
CA TRP A 117 -15.93 7.56 -22.84
C TRP A 117 -15.27 6.21 -22.64
N LEU A 118 -15.17 5.77 -21.38
CA LEU A 118 -14.60 4.48 -21.03
C LEU A 118 -15.60 3.34 -21.26
N ALA A 119 -16.91 3.59 -21.11
CA ALA A 119 -17.95 2.60 -21.41
C ALA A 119 -18.05 2.24 -22.89
N ALA A 120 -17.46 3.05 -23.78
CA ALA A 120 -17.40 2.78 -25.22
C ALA A 120 -16.32 1.73 -25.60
N LEU A 121 -15.42 1.37 -24.68
CA LEU A 121 -14.42 0.35 -24.91
C LEU A 121 -15.03 -1.05 -24.82
N SER A 122 -14.64 -1.96 -25.73
CA SER A 122 -15.17 -3.33 -25.76
C SER A 122 -14.50 -4.24 -24.72
N SER A 123 -13.23 -3.96 -24.41
CA SER A 123 -12.45 -4.73 -23.43
C SER A 123 -12.54 -4.16 -22.01
N VAL A 124 -13.20 -4.91 -21.11
CA VAL A 124 -13.25 -4.56 -19.68
C VAL A 124 -11.87 -4.48 -19.04
N GLU A 125 -10.92 -5.31 -19.49
CA GLU A 125 -9.55 -5.31 -18.98
C GLU A 125 -8.80 -4.03 -19.39
N LEU A 126 -9.02 -3.56 -20.61
CA LEU A 126 -8.48 -2.28 -21.06
C LEU A 126 -9.04 -1.12 -20.24
N VAL A 127 -10.35 -1.12 -19.97
CA VAL A 127 -11.00 -0.12 -19.11
C VAL A 127 -10.37 -0.12 -17.72
N ARG A 128 -10.21 -1.29 -17.09
CA ARG A 128 -9.58 -1.44 -15.77
C ARG A 128 -8.16 -0.87 -15.76
N ARG A 129 -7.36 -1.17 -16.79
CA ARG A 129 -5.98 -0.64 -16.92
C ARG A 129 -5.96 0.88 -16.99
N ILE A 130 -6.87 1.50 -17.74
CA ILE A 130 -6.97 2.97 -17.83
C ILE A 130 -7.37 3.58 -16.49
N VAL A 131 -8.45 3.07 -15.88
CA VAL A 131 -8.95 3.58 -14.60
C VAL A 131 -7.90 3.42 -13.49
N LEU A 132 -7.26 2.26 -13.40
CA LEU A 132 -6.22 2.02 -12.40
C LEU A 132 -5.00 2.91 -12.64
N GLN A 133 -4.57 3.13 -13.88
CA GLN A 133 -3.45 4.01 -14.17
C GLN A 133 -3.73 5.45 -13.75
N LEU A 134 -4.89 5.99 -14.15
CA LEU A 134 -5.26 7.37 -13.85
C LEU A 134 -5.49 7.58 -12.34
N THR A 135 -6.18 6.64 -11.69
CA THR A 135 -6.41 6.72 -10.23
C THR A 135 -5.12 6.49 -9.43
N THR A 136 -4.10 5.85 -10.00
CA THR A 136 -2.73 5.80 -9.42
C THR A 136 -2.06 7.16 -9.43
N TYR A 137 -2.33 8.00 -10.44
CA TYR A 137 -1.79 9.36 -10.50
C TYR A 137 -2.54 10.38 -9.64
N GLY A 138 -3.67 10.00 -9.03
CA GLY A 138 -4.48 10.91 -8.21
C GLY A 138 -5.79 11.38 -8.86
N TRP A 139 -6.15 10.86 -10.04
CA TRP A 139 -7.52 11.03 -10.54
C TRP A 139 -8.50 10.32 -9.59
N VAL A 140 -9.67 10.91 -9.39
CA VAL A 140 -10.71 10.37 -8.50
C VAL A 140 -11.96 10.08 -9.32
N ALA A 141 -12.63 8.97 -9.03
CA ALA A 141 -13.95 8.72 -9.58
C ALA A 141 -15.01 9.48 -8.78
N ASP A 142 -15.85 10.27 -9.47
CA ASP A 142 -16.97 10.96 -8.84
C ASP A 142 -18.20 10.04 -8.68
N GLU A 143 -19.32 10.58 -8.19
CA GLU A 143 -20.56 9.81 -7.99
C GLU A 143 -21.19 9.30 -9.28
N ARG A 144 -20.92 9.94 -10.42
CA ARG A 144 -21.39 9.52 -11.76
C ARG A 144 -20.49 8.45 -12.36
N GLY A 145 -19.29 8.27 -11.81
CA GLY A 145 -18.25 7.38 -12.31
C GLY A 145 -17.33 8.05 -13.33
N ASP A 146 -17.37 9.38 -13.43
CA ASP A 146 -16.41 10.15 -14.24
C ASP A 146 -15.07 10.18 -13.51
N LEU A 147 -13.96 10.13 -14.25
CA LEU A 147 -12.63 10.35 -13.67
C LEU A 147 -12.33 11.85 -13.69
N VAL A 148 -12.05 12.42 -12.52
CA VAL A 148 -11.85 13.86 -12.34
C VAL A 148 -10.50 14.15 -11.71
N TRP A 149 -9.84 15.18 -12.23
CA TRP A 149 -8.64 15.75 -11.65
C TRP A 149 -8.98 17.01 -10.85
N HIS A 150 -8.60 17.03 -9.56
CA HIS A 150 -8.91 18.13 -8.65
C HIS A 150 -7.69 18.95 -8.20
N HIS A 151 -6.49 18.61 -8.64
CA HIS A 151 -5.27 19.29 -8.21
C HIS A 151 -4.91 20.48 -9.10
N ALA A 152 -4.17 21.44 -8.53
CA ALA A 152 -3.78 22.68 -9.20
C ALA A 152 -2.79 22.47 -10.37
N LYS A 153 -1.98 21.41 -10.31
CA LYS A 153 -1.09 20.97 -11.39
C LYS A 153 -1.56 19.62 -11.89
N LEU A 154 -1.36 19.35 -13.17
CA LEU A 154 -1.69 18.09 -13.81
C LEU A 154 -0.48 17.60 -14.59
N HIS A 155 -0.11 16.33 -14.42
CA HIS A 155 0.85 15.67 -15.27
C HIS A 155 0.54 14.17 -15.29
N SER A 156 -0.10 13.68 -16.34
CA SER A 156 -0.53 12.29 -16.44
C SER A 156 -0.17 11.70 -17.79
N PHE A 157 0.67 10.66 -17.76
CA PHE A 157 1.17 10.00 -18.97
C PHE A 157 0.57 8.60 -19.13
N VAL A 158 0.18 8.28 -20.37
CA VAL A 158 -0.31 6.96 -20.78
C VAL A 158 0.73 6.35 -21.72
N PRO A 159 1.28 5.16 -21.41
CA PRO A 159 2.38 4.57 -22.17
C PRO A 159 1.97 4.13 -23.58
N PRO A 160 2.92 4.02 -24.52
CA PRO A 160 2.65 3.65 -25.92
C PRO A 160 1.82 2.38 -26.09
N ALA A 161 2.09 1.35 -25.27
CA ALA A 161 1.35 0.09 -25.32
C ALA A 161 -0.14 0.27 -24.95
N LEU A 162 -0.46 1.14 -24.00
CA LEU A 162 -1.84 1.42 -23.62
C LEU A 162 -2.54 2.29 -24.68
N ILE A 163 -1.84 3.25 -25.28
CA ILE A 163 -2.34 4.01 -26.43
C ILE A 163 -2.62 3.11 -27.64
N ALA A 164 -1.76 2.14 -27.91
CA ALA A 164 -1.97 1.15 -28.97
C ALA A 164 -3.23 0.32 -28.73
N SER A 165 -3.43 -0.19 -27.50
CA SER A 165 -4.66 -0.93 -27.14
C SER A 165 -5.91 -0.07 -27.27
N ILE A 166 -5.88 1.21 -26.87
CA ILE A 166 -7.01 2.13 -27.06
C ILE A 166 -7.27 2.38 -28.54
N ARG A 167 -6.22 2.55 -29.35
CA ARG A 167 -6.34 2.78 -30.80
C ARG A 167 -7.00 1.59 -31.50
N GLU A 168 -6.64 0.39 -31.12
CA GLU A 168 -7.19 -0.84 -31.69
C GLU A 168 -8.67 -1.03 -31.30
N ASP A 169 -9.02 -0.76 -30.04
CA ASP A 169 -10.36 -0.98 -29.50
C ASP A 169 -11.36 0.15 -29.83
N CYS A 170 -10.96 1.41 -29.63
CA CYS A 170 -11.84 2.57 -29.84
C CYS A 170 -11.05 3.83 -30.31
N PRO A 171 -10.80 3.98 -31.62
CA PRO A 171 -10.15 5.18 -32.17
C PRO A 171 -10.84 6.50 -31.81
N ALA A 172 -12.18 6.48 -31.67
CA ALA A 172 -12.97 7.64 -31.28
C ALA A 172 -12.64 8.15 -29.87
N LEU A 173 -12.19 7.27 -28.96
CA LEU A 173 -11.71 7.68 -27.64
C LEU A 173 -10.43 8.51 -27.74
N LEU A 174 -9.49 8.13 -28.61
CA LEU A 174 -8.26 8.91 -28.81
C LEU A 174 -8.58 10.31 -29.34
N ALA A 175 -9.51 10.46 -30.28
CA ALA A 175 -9.91 11.78 -30.78
C ALA A 175 -10.51 12.67 -29.65
N LYS A 176 -11.25 12.08 -28.71
CA LYS A 176 -11.78 12.79 -27.53
C LYS A 176 -10.67 13.16 -26.53
N LEU A 177 -9.71 12.27 -26.31
CA LEU A 177 -8.55 12.57 -25.47
C LEU A 177 -7.70 13.70 -26.09
N GLU A 178 -7.47 13.68 -27.39
CA GLU A 178 -6.71 14.71 -28.09
C GLU A 178 -7.39 16.08 -27.99
N THR A 179 -8.70 16.14 -28.23
CA THR A 179 -9.46 17.40 -28.11
C THR A 179 -9.57 17.91 -26.67
N SER A 180 -9.39 17.05 -25.67
CA SER A 180 -9.32 17.43 -24.25
C SER A 180 -7.89 17.78 -23.79
N GLY A 181 -6.91 17.82 -24.69
CA GLY A 181 -5.57 18.32 -24.43
C GLY A 181 -4.50 17.25 -24.22
N TRP A 182 -4.82 15.96 -24.38
CA TRP A 182 -3.80 14.91 -24.44
C TRP A 182 -3.00 15.01 -25.73
N ARG A 183 -1.67 14.82 -25.67
CA ARG A 183 -0.80 14.93 -26.84
C ARG A 183 0.20 13.80 -26.90
N ALA A 184 0.57 13.39 -28.12
CA ALA A 184 1.63 12.40 -28.32
C ALA A 184 3.00 12.96 -27.88
N CYS A 185 3.81 12.09 -27.28
CA CYS A 185 5.15 12.42 -26.81
C CYS A 185 6.23 11.57 -27.50
N GLY A 186 7.45 12.10 -27.51
CA GLY A 186 8.66 11.36 -27.86
C GLY A 186 9.01 10.29 -26.83
N ALA A 187 10.19 9.69 -27.00
CA ALA A 187 10.72 8.73 -26.02
C ALA A 187 11.12 9.43 -24.70
N GLY A 188 11.14 8.66 -23.62
CA GLY A 188 11.45 9.20 -22.29
C GLY A 188 11.43 8.16 -21.19
N TYR A 189 11.21 8.65 -19.97
CA TYR A 189 11.12 7.85 -18.75
C TYR A 189 9.74 8.05 -18.13
N TRP A 190 9.11 6.98 -17.70
CA TRP A 190 7.74 6.96 -17.20
C TRP A 190 7.66 6.36 -15.79
N GLN A 191 6.99 7.07 -14.88
CA GLN A 191 6.61 6.55 -13.57
C GLN A 191 5.28 5.80 -13.65
N ALA A 192 5.33 4.48 -13.72
CA ALA A 192 4.14 3.64 -13.83
C ALA A 192 3.29 3.60 -12.55
N GLY A 193 3.89 3.89 -11.38
CA GLY A 193 3.20 3.79 -10.09
C GLY A 193 2.91 2.35 -9.67
N LYS A 194 3.69 1.37 -10.16
CA LYS A 194 3.57 -0.05 -9.76
C LYS A 194 3.78 -0.19 -8.26
N GLY A 195 2.80 -0.80 -7.57
CA GLY A 195 2.82 -0.90 -6.12
C GLY A 195 2.76 0.46 -5.39
N ARG A 196 2.31 1.53 -6.07
CA ARG A 196 2.20 2.86 -5.47
C ARG A 196 0.76 3.34 -5.33
N SER A 197 0.57 4.29 -4.42
CA SER A 197 -0.70 4.98 -4.19
C SER A 197 -0.46 6.43 -3.75
N PRO A 198 -1.26 7.40 -4.24
CA PRO A 198 -1.13 8.80 -3.82
C PRO A 198 -1.63 9.07 -2.40
N VAL A 199 -2.34 8.10 -1.82
CA VAL A 199 -2.94 8.21 -0.48
C VAL A 199 -2.25 7.33 0.55
N LEU A 200 -1.07 6.76 0.25
CA LEU A 200 -0.33 5.95 1.22
C LEU A 200 0.30 6.85 2.30
N PRO A 201 -0.08 6.72 3.59
CA PRO A 201 0.48 7.53 4.66
C PRO A 201 1.88 7.03 5.06
N ILE A 202 2.89 7.89 4.91
CA ILE A 202 4.30 7.58 5.22
C ILE A 202 4.94 8.55 6.23
N THR A 203 4.23 9.62 6.62
CA THR A 203 4.65 10.58 7.66
C THR A 203 3.80 10.40 8.93
N PRO A 204 4.27 10.82 10.11
CA PRO A 204 3.49 10.72 11.35
C PRO A 204 2.08 11.29 11.24
N ASP A 205 1.93 12.54 10.78
CA ASP A 205 0.63 13.21 10.67
C ASP A 205 -0.33 12.45 9.74
N ALA A 206 0.16 12.01 8.57
CA ALA A 206 -0.66 11.25 7.63
C ALA A 206 -1.07 9.88 8.21
N ILE A 207 -0.20 9.23 8.98
CA ILE A 207 -0.52 7.95 9.65
C ILE A 207 -1.57 8.16 10.73
N VAL A 208 -1.47 9.24 11.51
CA VAL A 208 -2.47 9.61 12.52
C VAL A 208 -3.83 9.87 11.87
N ASP A 209 -3.87 10.71 10.83
CA ASP A 209 -5.11 11.04 10.11
C ASP A 209 -5.77 9.79 9.54
N GLU A 210 -5.01 8.92 8.87
CA GLU A 210 -5.53 7.69 8.29
C GLU A 210 -6.03 6.71 9.37
N THR A 211 -5.33 6.63 10.50
CA THR A 211 -5.70 5.80 11.65
C THR A 211 -7.04 6.23 12.23
N VAL A 212 -7.19 7.53 12.52
CA VAL A 212 -8.42 8.10 13.10
C VAL A 212 -9.60 7.88 12.15
N ARG A 213 -9.42 8.15 10.86
CA ARG A 213 -10.48 7.93 9.86
C ARG A 213 -10.88 6.47 9.73
N SER A 214 -9.91 5.55 9.79
CA SER A 214 -10.19 4.11 9.75
C SER A 214 -11.01 3.64 10.96
N ILE A 215 -10.73 4.18 12.15
CA ILE A 215 -11.52 3.88 13.35
C ILE A 215 -12.95 4.43 13.22
N GLN A 216 -13.10 5.66 12.75
CA GLN A 216 -14.41 6.28 12.50
C GLN A 216 -15.28 5.47 11.52
N GLU A 217 -14.66 4.78 10.58
CA GLU A 217 -15.35 3.91 9.61
C GLU A 217 -15.64 2.50 10.14
N GLY A 218 -15.17 2.16 11.34
CA GLY A 218 -15.50 0.93 12.06
C GLY A 218 -14.34 -0.03 12.32
N ALA A 219 -13.08 0.39 12.12
CA ALA A 219 -11.94 -0.41 12.55
C ALA A 219 -11.81 -0.40 14.09
N ALA A 220 -11.63 -1.58 14.68
CA ALA A 220 -11.42 -1.74 16.11
C ALA A 220 -9.92 -1.75 16.47
N VAL A 221 -9.10 -2.27 15.57
CA VAL A 221 -7.64 -2.40 15.71
C VAL A 221 -6.97 -1.69 14.53
N VAL A 222 -5.82 -1.06 14.77
CA VAL A 222 -5.01 -0.47 13.69
C VAL A 222 -3.58 -0.99 13.76
N HIS A 223 -3.15 -1.64 12.68
CA HIS A 223 -1.83 -2.24 12.49
C HIS A 223 -0.88 -1.25 11.81
N LEU A 224 0.15 -0.80 12.53
CA LEU A 224 0.98 0.32 12.14
C LEU A 224 2.39 -0.10 11.74
N HIS A 225 2.85 0.56 10.69
CA HIS A 225 4.23 0.55 10.22
C HIS A 225 4.74 2.00 10.14
N THR A 226 6.06 2.17 10.18
CA THR A 226 6.73 3.43 9.87
C THR A 226 7.71 3.25 8.71
N ARG A 227 8.07 4.35 8.04
CA ARG A 227 8.95 4.37 6.87
C ARG A 227 10.18 5.24 7.12
N GLU A 228 11.33 4.76 6.67
CA GLU A 228 12.56 5.54 6.57
C GLU A 228 12.48 6.42 5.31
N LEU A 229 12.74 7.72 5.49
CA LEU A 229 12.64 8.74 4.44
C LEU A 229 13.94 9.54 4.26
N GLY A 230 14.99 9.26 5.03
CA GLY A 230 16.27 9.99 5.00
C GLY A 230 17.06 9.83 3.70
N ASP A 231 16.71 8.85 2.85
CA ASP A 231 17.30 8.68 1.53
C ASP A 231 16.56 9.43 0.42
N ARG A 232 15.46 10.15 0.73
CA ARG A 232 14.72 10.95 -0.25
C ARG A 232 15.62 12.04 -0.82
N THR A 233 15.63 12.16 -2.14
CA THR A 233 16.39 13.16 -2.87
C THR A 233 15.50 13.78 -3.95
N SER A 234 15.60 15.09 -4.15
CA SER A 234 14.98 15.78 -5.29
C SER A 234 15.92 15.75 -6.49
N LEU A 235 15.42 15.35 -7.65
CA LEU A 235 16.09 15.48 -8.94
C LEU A 235 15.46 16.67 -9.67
N GLU A 236 16.22 17.73 -9.85
CA GLU A 236 15.77 18.90 -10.62
C GLU A 236 15.91 18.60 -12.12
N ILE A 237 14.79 18.52 -12.83
CA ILE A 237 14.77 18.32 -14.28
C ILE A 237 14.52 19.67 -14.98
N PRO A 238 15.50 20.20 -15.73
CA PRO A 238 15.37 21.46 -16.45
C PRO A 238 14.11 21.46 -17.33
N GLY A 239 13.29 22.48 -17.15
CA GLY A 239 12.08 22.67 -17.95
C GLY A 239 10.84 21.91 -17.46
N LEU A 240 10.97 21.04 -16.46
CA LEU A 240 9.89 20.19 -15.94
C LEU A 240 9.70 20.30 -14.42
N GLY A 241 10.78 20.57 -13.68
CA GLY A 241 10.79 20.75 -12.23
C GLY A 241 11.32 19.53 -11.47
N ALA A 242 11.03 19.51 -10.18
CA ALA A 242 11.52 18.50 -9.25
C ALA A 242 10.79 17.15 -9.39
N VAL A 243 11.54 16.06 -9.26
CA VAL A 243 11.04 14.69 -9.07
C VAL A 243 11.69 14.11 -7.82
N THR A 244 10.90 13.63 -6.85
CA THR A 244 11.45 13.06 -5.62
C THR A 244 11.61 11.55 -5.75
N VAL A 245 12.79 11.05 -5.39
CA VAL A 245 13.16 9.64 -5.45
C VAL A 245 13.64 9.14 -4.09
N GLY A 246 13.21 7.96 -3.67
CA GLY A 246 13.63 7.37 -2.38
C GLY A 246 13.02 5.99 -2.13
N THR A 247 13.69 5.18 -1.31
CA THR A 247 13.25 3.80 -1.08
C THR A 247 11.93 3.71 -0.33
N GLN A 248 11.63 4.68 0.56
CA GLN A 248 10.50 4.63 1.48
C GLN A 248 10.46 3.31 2.27
N ARG A 249 11.65 2.84 2.67
CA ARG A 249 11.86 1.51 3.22
C ARG A 249 11.08 1.33 4.52
N ASN A 250 10.47 0.15 4.69
CA ASN A 250 9.93 -0.25 5.97
C ASN A 250 11.02 -0.23 7.05
N GLN A 251 10.79 0.56 8.10
CA GLN A 251 11.74 0.76 9.17
C GLN A 251 10.96 1.18 10.41
N ILE A 252 11.27 0.57 11.54
CA ILE A 252 10.83 1.09 12.83
C ILE A 252 11.57 2.40 13.07
N VAL A 253 10.84 3.51 12.98
CA VAL A 253 11.32 4.86 13.31
C VAL A 253 10.70 5.26 14.65
N VAL A 254 11.50 5.20 15.72
CA VAL A 254 11.00 5.40 17.09
C VAL A 254 10.40 6.79 17.26
N ASP A 255 11.04 7.83 16.73
CA ASP A 255 10.55 9.21 16.81
C ASP A 255 9.20 9.40 16.13
N HIS A 256 8.92 8.65 15.05
CA HIS A 256 7.60 8.66 14.42
C HIS A 256 6.55 8.05 15.35
N TYR A 257 6.85 6.93 16.03
CA TYR A 257 5.93 6.36 17.00
C TYR A 257 5.73 7.26 18.22
N ASP A 258 6.76 7.99 18.65
CA ASP A 258 6.67 8.98 19.73
C ASP A 258 5.70 10.12 19.40
N ALA A 259 5.47 10.43 18.12
CA ALA A 259 4.43 11.34 17.66
C ALA A 259 3.07 10.63 17.44
N ILE A 260 3.05 9.49 16.77
CA ILE A 260 1.84 8.80 16.34
C ILE A 260 1.03 8.28 17.53
N VAL A 261 1.66 7.58 18.47
CA VAL A 261 0.94 6.88 19.55
C VAL A 261 0.18 7.88 20.44
N PRO A 262 0.80 8.95 20.98
CA PRO A 262 0.06 9.95 21.76
C PRO A 262 -1.01 10.67 20.94
N ALA A 263 -0.74 11.01 19.68
CA ALA A 263 -1.68 11.75 18.84
C ALA A 263 -2.97 10.97 18.59
N VAL A 264 -2.87 9.68 18.23
CA VAL A 264 -4.06 8.82 18.06
C VAL A 264 -4.83 8.67 19.37
N ARG A 265 -4.12 8.48 20.49
CA ARG A 265 -4.75 8.33 21.83
C ARG A 265 -5.53 9.55 22.29
N ASN A 266 -5.03 10.74 21.96
CA ASN A 266 -5.70 11.99 22.31
C ASN A 266 -7.02 12.15 21.54
N VAL A 267 -7.13 11.56 20.35
CA VAL A 267 -8.36 11.58 19.54
C VAL A 267 -9.30 10.45 19.93
N ASP A 268 -8.78 9.24 20.13
CA ASP A 268 -9.56 8.07 20.50
C ASP A 268 -8.84 7.22 21.57
N THR A 269 -9.32 7.33 22.81
CA THR A 269 -8.77 6.56 23.95
C THR A 269 -9.05 5.06 23.86
N THR A 270 -10.02 4.65 23.04
CA THR A 270 -10.44 3.26 22.87
C THR A 270 -9.67 2.53 21.77
N ALA A 271 -9.00 3.25 20.86
CA ALA A 271 -8.20 2.67 19.78
C ALA A 271 -7.31 1.52 20.27
N ILE A 272 -7.26 0.40 19.56
CA ILE A 272 -6.31 -0.69 19.85
C ILE A 272 -5.18 -0.57 18.84
N LEU A 273 -3.98 -0.24 19.33
CA LEU A 273 -2.81 -0.05 18.48
C LEU A 273 -2.01 -1.35 18.42
N ASN A 274 -1.84 -1.86 17.20
CA ASN A 274 -0.99 -2.99 16.89
C ASN A 274 0.27 -2.48 16.18
N LEU A 275 1.43 -2.53 16.83
CA LEU A 275 2.67 -2.02 16.23
C LEU A 275 3.48 -3.16 15.60
N SER A 276 3.86 -2.97 14.34
CA SER A 276 4.67 -3.94 13.62
C SER A 276 6.10 -3.99 14.16
N THR A 277 6.55 -5.21 14.45
CA THR A 277 7.94 -5.54 14.80
C THR A 277 8.73 -6.05 13.59
N SER A 278 8.14 -6.01 12.39
CA SER A 278 8.75 -6.53 11.17
C SER A 278 9.96 -5.73 10.72
N VAL A 279 11.00 -6.44 10.26
CA VAL A 279 12.16 -5.86 9.57
C VAL A 279 12.21 -6.27 8.10
N ARG A 280 11.06 -6.59 7.48
CA ARG A 280 11.00 -6.79 6.04
C ARG A 280 11.61 -5.59 5.33
N GLY A 281 12.59 -5.82 4.45
CA GLY A 281 13.37 -4.77 3.79
C GLY A 281 14.73 -4.48 4.44
N ASP A 282 14.96 -4.95 5.66
CA ASP A 282 16.24 -4.91 6.38
C ASP A 282 16.46 -6.19 7.20
N ARG A 283 16.71 -7.30 6.49
CA ARG A 283 16.90 -8.62 7.13
C ARG A 283 18.10 -8.67 8.09
N GLN A 284 19.06 -7.75 7.98
CA GLN A 284 20.20 -7.68 8.90
C GLN A 284 19.77 -7.21 10.29
N GLY A 285 18.65 -6.48 10.36
CA GLY A 285 18.01 -6.07 11.62
C GLY A 285 17.23 -7.18 12.35
N SER A 286 17.23 -8.43 11.88
CA SER A 286 16.38 -9.51 12.42
C SER A 286 16.52 -9.76 13.93
N ARG A 287 17.74 -9.62 14.48
CA ARG A 287 18.02 -9.75 15.93
C ARG A 287 18.17 -8.41 16.65
N SER A 288 17.87 -7.29 15.98
CA SER A 288 18.05 -5.95 16.55
C SER A 288 17.05 -5.66 17.67
N THR A 289 17.54 -5.01 18.73
CA THR A 289 16.70 -4.50 19.83
C THR A 289 15.69 -3.44 19.36
N LEU A 290 15.94 -2.82 18.20
CA LEU A 290 15.03 -1.85 17.57
C LEU A 290 13.64 -2.45 17.32
N ARG A 291 13.55 -3.76 17.09
CA ARG A 291 12.28 -4.51 16.90
C ARG A 291 11.34 -4.50 18.11
N ARG A 292 11.81 -4.03 19.27
CA ARG A 292 11.02 -3.81 20.49
C ARG A 292 11.22 -2.44 21.13
N ALA A 293 12.05 -1.57 20.54
CA ALA A 293 12.36 -0.25 21.11
C ALA A 293 11.14 0.69 21.14
N HIS A 294 10.23 0.54 20.17
CA HIS A 294 8.97 1.27 20.08
C HIS A 294 7.84 0.64 20.92
N LEU A 295 8.11 -0.47 21.62
CA LEU A 295 7.15 -1.12 22.52
C LEU A 295 7.43 -0.66 23.95
N LYS A 296 7.14 0.61 24.22
CA LYS A 296 7.41 1.31 25.47
C LYS A 296 6.16 2.05 25.94
N SER A 297 6.22 2.61 27.16
CA SER A 297 5.22 3.58 27.60
C SER A 297 5.44 4.90 26.87
N TYR A 298 4.35 5.52 26.43
CA TYR A 298 4.34 6.79 25.70
C TYR A 298 3.86 7.94 26.60
N GLY A 299 4.35 7.98 27.84
CA GLY A 299 3.96 8.98 28.84
C GLY A 299 2.55 8.72 29.39
N GLU A 300 1.65 9.69 29.25
CA GLU A 300 0.23 9.52 29.59
C GLU A 300 -0.46 8.51 28.66
N ALA A 301 0.06 8.32 27.44
CA ALA A 301 -0.37 7.24 26.57
C ALA A 301 0.18 5.90 27.10
N ALA A 302 -0.74 4.96 27.34
CA ALA A 302 -0.41 3.60 27.74
C ALA A 302 0.48 2.90 26.70
N VAL A 303 1.09 1.79 27.12
CA VAL A 303 1.85 0.90 26.23
C VAL A 303 0.94 0.42 25.08
N PRO A 304 1.45 0.27 23.84
CA PRO A 304 0.68 -0.33 22.76
C PRO A 304 0.10 -1.68 23.15
N GLU A 305 -1.19 -1.89 22.89
CA GLU A 305 -1.89 -3.10 23.32
C GLU A 305 -1.37 -4.35 22.63
N VAL A 306 -1.07 -4.23 21.34
CA VAL A 306 -0.71 -5.35 20.49
C VAL A 306 0.60 -5.05 19.75
N ALA A 307 1.38 -6.07 19.48
CA ALA A 307 2.49 -6.00 18.55
C ALA A 307 2.64 -7.31 17.78
N SER A 308 3.06 -7.21 16.51
CA SER A 308 3.22 -8.38 15.65
C SER A 308 4.35 -9.31 16.17
N LEU A 309 4.19 -10.62 16.03
CA LEU A 309 5.21 -11.62 16.33
C LEU A 309 5.11 -12.80 15.36
N SER A 310 6.24 -13.26 14.82
CA SER A 310 6.29 -14.47 13.97
C SER A 310 7.24 -15.48 14.60
N PRO A 311 6.76 -16.63 15.12
CA PRO A 311 7.59 -17.62 15.80
C PRO A 311 8.40 -18.52 14.84
N ALA A 312 8.82 -17.99 13.70
CA ALA A 312 9.74 -18.62 12.74
C ALA A 312 10.28 -17.57 11.74
N ALA A 313 11.20 -17.97 10.88
CA ALA A 313 11.61 -17.17 9.73
C ALA A 313 10.43 -16.91 8.77
N VAL A 314 10.41 -15.72 8.18
CA VAL A 314 9.45 -15.32 7.14
C VAL A 314 10.22 -15.14 5.85
N ILE A 315 9.94 -15.97 4.84
CA ILE A 315 10.69 -16.02 3.58
C ILE A 315 9.69 -15.91 2.42
N PHE A 316 9.49 -14.70 1.90
CA PHE A 316 8.55 -14.47 0.80
C PHE A 316 9.10 -15.04 -0.52
N GLN A 317 8.27 -15.77 -1.28
CA GLN A 317 8.68 -16.20 -2.63
C GLN A 317 8.92 -15.01 -3.57
N GLY A 318 8.19 -13.92 -3.38
CA GLY A 318 8.39 -12.64 -4.07
C GLY A 318 9.67 -11.87 -3.67
N GLY A 319 10.53 -12.47 -2.83
CA GLY A 319 11.79 -11.87 -2.39
C GLY A 319 11.68 -11.04 -1.11
N GLY A 320 12.82 -10.91 -0.43
CA GLY A 320 12.91 -10.32 0.90
C GLY A 320 12.59 -11.34 2.00
N GLY A 321 12.11 -10.84 3.15
CA GLY A 321 11.90 -11.66 4.35
C GLY A 321 12.76 -11.21 5.52
N TYR A 322 12.64 -11.93 6.63
CA TYR A 322 13.37 -11.69 7.86
C TYR A 322 13.32 -12.92 8.76
N ASP A 323 14.38 -13.15 9.50
CA ASP A 323 14.48 -14.23 10.48
C ASP A 323 13.91 -13.79 11.85
N ASN A 324 13.43 -14.77 12.63
CA ASN A 324 13.02 -14.64 14.03
C ASN A 324 13.64 -15.80 14.81
N ALA A 325 14.93 -15.64 15.14
CA ALA A 325 15.69 -16.67 15.84
C ALA A 325 15.13 -16.93 17.26
N PRO A 326 15.29 -18.16 17.81
CA PRO A 326 14.73 -18.51 19.12
C PRO A 326 15.19 -17.63 20.29
N ASP A 327 16.45 -17.21 20.28
CA ASP A 327 17.02 -16.32 21.29
C ASP A 327 16.39 -14.92 21.23
N PHE A 328 16.22 -14.38 20.01
CA PHE A 328 15.50 -13.13 19.80
C PHE A 328 14.04 -13.25 20.27
N LEU A 329 13.35 -14.33 19.93
CA LEU A 329 11.96 -14.55 20.34
C LEU A 329 11.83 -14.64 21.87
N ALA A 330 12.76 -15.30 22.56
CA ALA A 330 12.77 -15.33 24.02
C ALA A 330 12.87 -13.92 24.64
N GLU A 331 13.74 -13.06 24.09
CA GLU A 331 13.83 -11.65 24.51
C GLU A 331 12.57 -10.84 24.17
N GLN A 332 11.94 -11.10 23.03
CA GLN A 332 10.68 -10.45 22.65
C GLN A 332 9.54 -10.84 23.60
N PHE A 333 9.38 -12.13 23.91
CA PHE A 333 8.37 -12.61 24.86
C PHE A 333 8.59 -12.01 26.25
N ALA A 334 9.83 -12.02 26.75
CA ALA A 334 10.17 -11.41 28.02
C ALA A 334 9.86 -9.90 28.04
N HIS A 335 10.13 -9.21 26.92
CA HIS A 335 9.78 -7.80 26.78
C HIS A 335 8.27 -7.58 26.77
N PHE A 336 7.52 -8.37 26.01
CA PHE A 336 6.05 -8.28 25.91
C PHE A 336 5.40 -8.46 27.27
N GLN A 337 5.79 -9.49 28.02
CA GLN A 337 5.33 -9.73 29.40
C GLN A 337 5.67 -8.55 30.32
N ARG A 338 6.87 -8.00 30.21
CA ARG A 338 7.32 -6.90 31.07
C ARG A 338 6.55 -5.60 30.83
N VAL A 339 6.20 -5.29 29.58
CA VAL A 339 5.49 -4.04 29.24
C VAL A 339 3.96 -4.21 29.17
N GLY A 340 3.46 -5.45 29.14
CA GLY A 340 2.03 -5.75 29.04
C GLY A 340 1.47 -5.68 27.62
N THR A 341 2.32 -5.75 26.59
CA THR A 341 1.90 -5.83 25.18
C THR A 341 1.57 -7.27 24.82
N ARG A 342 0.46 -7.49 24.12
CA ARG A 342 0.01 -8.81 23.67
C ARG A 342 0.56 -9.12 22.26
N PRO A 343 1.15 -10.29 22.02
CA PRO A 343 1.53 -10.68 20.66
C PRO A 343 0.30 -10.96 19.80
N GLU A 344 0.28 -10.41 18.59
CA GLU A 344 -0.47 -10.98 17.46
C GLU A 344 0.47 -11.86 16.65
N VAL A 345 0.15 -13.16 16.58
CA VAL A 345 0.94 -14.13 15.83
C VAL A 345 0.63 -13.97 14.35
N GLU A 346 1.58 -13.43 13.59
CA GLU A 346 1.50 -13.29 12.14
C GLU A 346 1.80 -14.65 11.50
N VAL A 347 0.75 -15.39 11.15
CA VAL A 347 0.84 -16.73 10.56
C VAL A 347 1.13 -16.61 9.06
N PHE A 348 2.41 -16.44 8.72
CA PHE A 348 2.86 -16.42 7.33
C PHE A 348 2.88 -17.82 6.70
N ASN A 349 3.30 -18.84 7.44
CA ASN A 349 3.64 -20.16 6.91
C ASN A 349 3.30 -21.30 7.88
N HIS A 350 3.36 -22.56 7.42
CA HIS A 350 3.07 -23.70 8.29
C HIS A 350 4.11 -23.90 9.39
N THR A 351 5.37 -23.53 9.15
CA THR A 351 6.40 -23.54 10.21
C THR A 351 6.01 -22.68 11.42
N ILE A 352 5.36 -21.52 11.21
CA ILE A 352 4.84 -20.68 12.29
C ILE A 352 3.73 -21.39 13.07
N ILE A 353 2.84 -22.12 12.40
CA ILE A 353 1.78 -22.89 13.06
C ILE A 353 2.40 -24.00 13.92
N ASP A 354 3.36 -24.73 13.37
CA ASP A 354 4.09 -25.79 14.06
C ASP A 354 4.72 -25.24 15.35
N ASN A 355 5.50 -24.18 15.22
CA ASN A 355 6.21 -23.58 16.34
C ASN A 355 5.26 -22.94 17.37
N ALA A 356 4.20 -22.27 16.93
CA ALA A 356 3.22 -21.66 17.84
C ALA A 356 2.46 -22.71 18.65
N THR A 357 2.01 -23.79 18.01
CA THR A 357 1.20 -24.84 18.66
C THR A 357 2.02 -25.85 19.47
N THR A 358 3.35 -25.79 19.38
CA THR A 358 4.27 -26.65 20.13
C THR A 358 5.21 -25.83 21.01
N LEU A 359 6.38 -25.46 20.50
CA LEU A 359 7.49 -24.84 21.24
C LEU A 359 7.11 -23.53 21.95
N TYR A 360 6.32 -22.67 21.30
CA TYR A 360 5.97 -21.35 21.83
C TYR A 360 4.59 -21.28 22.48
N ARG A 361 3.90 -22.41 22.63
CA ARG A 361 2.52 -22.45 23.13
C ARG A 361 2.38 -21.82 24.51
N GLU A 362 3.22 -22.23 25.45
CA GLU A 362 3.19 -21.72 26.83
C GLU A 362 3.58 -20.24 26.90
N PHE A 363 4.56 -19.80 26.10
CA PHE A 363 4.98 -18.40 26.03
C PHE A 363 3.85 -17.49 25.53
N LEU A 364 3.13 -17.93 24.49
CA LEU A 364 1.99 -17.21 23.93
C LEU A 364 0.84 -17.10 24.94
N GLU A 365 0.49 -18.19 25.62
CA GLU A 365 -0.56 -18.15 26.65
C GLU A 365 -0.15 -17.27 27.85
N ALA A 366 1.13 -17.27 28.23
CA ALA A 366 1.67 -16.46 29.33
C ALA A 366 1.67 -14.95 29.02
N THR A 367 1.67 -14.55 27.74
CA THR A 367 1.51 -13.15 27.33
C THR A 367 0.06 -12.65 27.35
N GLY A 368 -0.91 -13.51 27.62
CA GLY A 368 -2.32 -13.15 27.79
C GLY A 368 -3.26 -13.97 26.91
N ARG A 369 -4.48 -14.19 27.41
CA ARG A 369 -5.56 -14.89 26.71
C ARG A 369 -6.72 -13.93 26.42
N PRO A 370 -7.42 -14.05 25.27
CA PRO A 370 -7.20 -15.00 24.18
C PRO A 370 -5.94 -14.75 23.32
N VAL A 371 -5.26 -15.79 22.85
CA VAL A 371 -4.10 -15.63 21.94
C VAL A 371 -4.57 -15.10 20.58
N LEU A 372 -3.84 -14.14 20.01
CA LEU A 372 -4.23 -13.46 18.77
C LEU A 372 -3.47 -14.03 17.59
N PHE A 373 -4.17 -14.35 16.50
CA PHE A 373 -3.59 -14.86 15.26
C PHE A 373 -4.06 -14.04 14.06
N MET A 374 -3.13 -13.70 13.17
CA MET A 374 -3.39 -13.13 11.87
C MET A 374 -2.99 -14.13 10.79
N LEU A 375 -3.95 -14.67 10.03
CA LEU A 375 -3.68 -15.51 8.88
C LEU A 375 -3.25 -14.65 7.69
N VAL A 376 -1.97 -14.75 7.30
CA VAL A 376 -1.43 -14.06 6.12
C VAL A 376 -1.67 -14.90 4.87
N ALA A 377 -2.93 -15.14 4.55
CA ALA A 377 -3.32 -16.04 3.47
C ALA A 377 -3.13 -15.42 2.07
N GLY A 378 -2.87 -16.25 1.08
CA GLY A 378 -2.69 -15.82 -0.31
C GLY A 378 -1.35 -15.12 -0.59
N VAL A 379 -0.40 -15.18 0.33
CA VAL A 379 0.98 -14.70 0.14
C VAL A 379 1.94 -15.89 0.11
N ASP A 380 2.56 -16.12 -1.04
CA ASP A 380 3.45 -17.26 -1.26
C ASP A 380 4.71 -17.19 -0.37
N GLN A 381 4.99 -18.24 0.39
CA GLN A 381 6.13 -18.39 1.31
C GLN A 381 7.03 -19.57 0.95
N TYR A 382 8.28 -19.47 1.37
CA TYR A 382 9.23 -20.58 1.40
C TYR A 382 9.51 -21.01 2.84
N ARG A 383 9.86 -22.28 2.99
CA ARG A 383 10.74 -22.79 4.04
C ARG A 383 12.11 -23.06 3.43
N ARG A 384 13.17 -22.81 4.19
CA ARG A 384 14.54 -23.10 3.76
C ARG A 384 15.14 -24.20 4.62
N ASP A 385 15.70 -25.22 3.98
CA ASP A 385 16.51 -26.23 4.65
C ASP A 385 17.81 -25.57 5.16
N PRO A 386 18.11 -25.61 6.47
CA PRO A 386 19.29 -24.94 7.02
C PRO A 386 20.62 -25.64 6.66
N VAL A 387 20.59 -26.89 6.20
CA VAL A 387 21.75 -27.70 5.81
C VAL A 387 22.04 -27.55 4.32
N SER A 388 21.06 -27.81 3.45
CA SER A 388 21.28 -27.75 2.00
C SER A 388 21.13 -26.34 1.44
N GLY A 389 20.33 -25.50 2.09
CA GLY A 389 19.95 -24.17 1.60
C GLY A 389 18.80 -24.20 0.59
N ASP A 390 18.30 -25.39 0.22
CA ASP A 390 17.16 -25.55 -0.68
C ASP A 390 15.89 -24.95 -0.07
N VAL A 391 14.95 -24.60 -0.95
CA VAL A 391 13.66 -24.05 -0.54
C VAL A 391 12.51 -24.93 -1.00
N GLU A 392 11.49 -25.02 -0.16
CA GLU A 392 10.23 -25.68 -0.45
C GLU A 392 9.05 -24.76 -0.11
N ASP A 393 7.89 -25.02 -0.68
CA ASP A 393 6.68 -24.25 -0.39
C ASP A 393 6.25 -24.47 1.07
N ASP A 394 5.91 -23.37 1.75
CA ASP A 394 5.41 -23.37 3.14
C ASP A 394 4.19 -22.45 3.30
N SER A 395 3.54 -22.13 2.18
CA SER A 395 2.41 -21.20 2.11
C SER A 395 1.16 -21.78 2.77
N LEU A 396 0.34 -20.94 3.44
CA LEU A 396 -0.96 -21.36 3.98
C LEU A 396 -1.97 -21.81 2.92
N ILE A 397 -1.82 -21.27 1.71
CA ILE A 397 -2.55 -21.69 0.51
C ILE A 397 -1.46 -22.01 -0.50
N ALA A 398 -1.41 -23.26 -0.95
CA ALA A 398 -0.41 -23.69 -1.93
C ALA A 398 -0.41 -22.78 -3.18
N PRO A 399 0.75 -22.43 -3.77
CA PRO A 399 0.85 -21.46 -4.87
C PRO A 399 0.02 -21.80 -6.10
N ASP A 400 -0.12 -23.08 -6.44
CA ASP A 400 -0.95 -23.55 -7.55
C ASP A 400 -2.45 -23.34 -7.26
N VAL A 401 -2.90 -23.65 -6.04
CA VAL A 401 -4.26 -23.37 -5.57
C VAL A 401 -4.51 -21.87 -5.52
N ARG A 402 -3.56 -21.07 -5.01
CA ARG A 402 -3.67 -19.61 -5.00
C ARG A 402 -3.81 -19.04 -6.41
N GLN A 403 -3.07 -19.57 -7.38
CA GLN A 403 -3.21 -19.17 -8.78
C GLN A 403 -4.61 -19.49 -9.34
N GLU A 404 -5.18 -20.64 -8.99
CA GLU A 404 -6.56 -20.98 -9.38
C GLU A 404 -7.60 -20.06 -8.72
N ILE A 405 -7.44 -19.77 -7.43
CA ILE A 405 -8.29 -18.79 -6.70
C ILE A 405 -8.22 -17.43 -7.41
N ALA A 406 -7.01 -16.97 -7.77
CA ALA A 406 -6.83 -15.70 -8.46
C ALA A 406 -7.53 -15.68 -9.83
N ARG A 407 -7.48 -16.78 -10.59
CA ARG A 407 -8.22 -16.90 -11.87
C ARG A 407 -9.73 -16.85 -11.64
N CYS A 408 -10.24 -17.53 -10.62
CA CYS A 408 -11.65 -17.53 -10.27
C CYS A 408 -12.14 -16.13 -9.84
N VAL A 409 -11.35 -15.43 -9.01
CA VAL A 409 -11.64 -14.04 -8.62
C VAL A 409 -11.62 -13.10 -9.83
N ALA A 410 -10.70 -13.29 -10.78
CA ALA A 410 -10.61 -12.48 -11.98
C ALA A 410 -11.79 -12.68 -12.95
N ALA A 411 -12.37 -13.89 -13.00
CA ALA A 411 -13.57 -14.18 -13.79
C ALA A 411 -14.78 -13.37 -13.28
N GLY A 412 -14.91 -13.22 -11.96
CA GLY A 412 -15.85 -12.27 -11.34
C GLY A 412 -17.32 -12.68 -11.34
N ASP A 413 -17.68 -13.83 -11.91
CA ASP A 413 -19.02 -14.41 -11.80
C ASP A 413 -19.24 -15.12 -10.46
N ALA A 414 -20.50 -15.28 -10.06
CA ALA A 414 -20.85 -15.87 -8.77
C ALA A 414 -20.37 -17.33 -8.60
N PRO A 415 -20.52 -18.23 -9.60
CA PRO A 415 -19.93 -19.58 -9.54
C PRO A 415 -18.40 -19.58 -9.34
N ALA A 416 -17.67 -18.77 -10.10
CA ALA A 416 -16.22 -18.67 -9.96
C ALA A 416 -15.84 -18.12 -8.58
N ARG A 417 -16.56 -17.11 -8.10
CA ARG A 417 -16.37 -16.57 -6.74
C ARG A 417 -16.59 -17.63 -5.66
N GLN A 418 -17.65 -18.44 -5.76
CA GLN A 418 -17.89 -19.54 -4.83
C GLN A 418 -16.78 -20.59 -4.88
N ARG A 419 -16.33 -20.98 -6.08
CA ARG A 419 -15.21 -21.90 -6.25
C ARG A 419 -13.93 -21.37 -5.62
N ALA A 420 -13.65 -20.07 -5.74
CA ALA A 420 -12.51 -19.44 -5.10
C ALA A 420 -12.57 -19.55 -3.57
N ILE A 421 -13.76 -19.36 -2.99
CA ILE A 421 -14.00 -19.52 -1.55
C ILE A 421 -13.80 -20.98 -1.14
N ASP A 422 -14.38 -21.94 -1.86
CA ASP A 422 -14.29 -23.37 -1.52
C ASP A 422 -12.84 -23.86 -1.52
N LEU A 423 -12.05 -23.48 -2.54
CA LEU A 423 -10.62 -23.78 -2.62
C LEU A 423 -9.84 -23.18 -1.45
N ALA A 424 -10.13 -21.94 -1.07
CA ALA A 424 -9.48 -21.29 0.06
C ALA A 424 -9.88 -21.91 1.40
N VAL A 425 -11.15 -22.31 1.56
CA VAL A 425 -11.66 -23.01 2.75
C VAL A 425 -10.99 -24.37 2.91
N GLU A 426 -10.80 -25.12 1.83
CA GLU A 426 -10.12 -26.42 1.85
C GLU A 426 -8.69 -26.31 2.41
N GLN A 427 -7.95 -25.28 1.99
CA GLN A 427 -6.58 -25.03 2.45
C GLN A 427 -6.52 -24.51 3.89
N LEU A 428 -7.40 -23.60 4.27
CA LEU A 428 -7.32 -22.87 5.54
C LEU A 428 -8.08 -23.53 6.70
N SER A 429 -9.07 -24.40 6.44
CA SER A 429 -9.81 -25.06 7.51
C SER A 429 -8.92 -25.90 8.44
N PRO A 430 -7.97 -26.71 7.94
CA PRO A 430 -7.02 -27.43 8.81
C PRO A 430 -6.14 -26.50 9.65
N VAL A 431 -5.73 -25.36 9.09
CA VAL A 431 -4.94 -24.33 9.79
C VAL A 431 -5.75 -23.76 10.96
N VAL A 432 -6.98 -23.31 10.70
CA VAL A 432 -7.87 -22.74 11.73
C VAL A 432 -8.18 -23.76 12.81
N ALA A 433 -8.50 -25.01 12.44
CA ALA A 433 -8.77 -26.08 13.39
C ALA A 433 -7.57 -26.30 14.32
N ARG A 434 -6.37 -26.43 13.75
CA ARG A 434 -5.14 -26.64 14.52
C ARG A 434 -4.84 -25.50 15.49
N LEU A 435 -5.04 -24.25 15.09
CA LEU A 435 -4.85 -23.10 15.98
C LEU A 435 -5.85 -23.12 17.14
N ARG A 436 -7.13 -23.41 16.86
CA ARG A 436 -8.18 -23.48 17.89
C ARG A 436 -8.01 -24.67 18.84
N ASP A 437 -7.57 -25.81 18.34
CA ASP A 437 -7.25 -27.00 19.15
C ASP A 437 -6.02 -26.74 20.05
N GLY A 438 -4.99 -26.10 19.50
CA GLY A 438 -3.79 -25.70 20.26
C GLY A 438 -4.07 -24.62 21.30
N PHE A 439 -4.99 -23.69 20.99
CA PHE A 439 -5.33 -22.53 21.81
C PHE A 439 -6.86 -22.36 21.93
N PRO A 440 -7.50 -23.04 22.90
CA PRO A 440 -8.96 -22.96 23.09
C PRO A 440 -9.48 -21.54 23.37
N SER A 441 -8.62 -20.67 23.93
CA SER A 441 -8.89 -19.24 24.06
C SER A 441 -8.00 -18.49 23.06
N SER A 442 -8.51 -18.33 21.84
CA SER A 442 -7.85 -17.63 20.74
C SER A 442 -8.84 -16.82 19.92
N LEU A 443 -8.31 -15.81 19.22
CA LEU A 443 -9.01 -15.07 18.17
C LEU A 443 -8.20 -15.19 16.89
N VAL A 444 -8.85 -15.57 15.80
CA VAL A 444 -8.21 -15.76 14.51
C VAL A 444 -8.78 -14.75 13.52
N SER A 445 -7.90 -13.92 12.96
CA SER A 445 -8.20 -12.95 11.91
C SER A 445 -7.60 -13.38 10.58
N LEU A 446 -8.10 -12.81 9.49
CA LEU A 446 -7.64 -13.09 8.12
C LEU A 446 -7.35 -11.79 7.36
N LEU A 447 -6.25 -11.77 6.63
CA LEU A 447 -6.00 -10.83 5.54
C LEU A 447 -5.91 -11.57 4.21
N LEU A 448 -6.14 -10.85 3.11
CA LEU A 448 -5.87 -11.31 1.75
C LEU A 448 -5.21 -10.19 0.92
N PRO A 449 -4.23 -10.51 0.06
CA PRO A 449 -3.54 -9.50 -0.73
C PRO A 449 -4.32 -9.11 -2.00
N GLY A 450 -4.33 -7.81 -2.28
CA GLY A 450 -4.74 -7.23 -3.56
C GLY A 450 -6.11 -7.73 -4.04
N PRO A 451 -6.22 -8.26 -5.27
CA PRO A 451 -7.50 -8.70 -5.83
C PRO A 451 -8.22 -9.77 -5.01
N LEU A 452 -7.49 -10.58 -4.22
CA LEU A 452 -8.08 -11.65 -3.41
C LEU A 452 -9.01 -11.09 -2.31
N GLN A 453 -8.91 -9.80 -1.97
CA GLN A 453 -9.82 -9.13 -1.03
C GLN A 453 -11.30 -9.23 -1.44
N ALA A 454 -11.61 -9.52 -2.72
CA ALA A 454 -12.97 -9.73 -3.21
C ALA A 454 -13.72 -10.92 -2.56
N ILE A 455 -12.99 -11.86 -1.94
CA ILE A 455 -13.56 -12.99 -1.21
C ILE A 455 -13.34 -12.91 0.31
N LEU A 456 -12.77 -11.81 0.82
CA LEU A 456 -12.32 -11.70 2.23
C LEU A 456 -13.46 -11.94 3.23
N ALA A 457 -14.58 -11.21 3.08
CA ALA A 457 -15.71 -11.31 4.00
C ALA A 457 -16.34 -12.71 4.00
N ASP A 458 -16.53 -13.28 2.82
CA ASP A 458 -17.13 -14.62 2.66
C ASP A 458 -16.24 -15.72 3.21
N LEU A 459 -14.94 -15.65 2.91
CA LEU A 459 -13.97 -16.62 3.40
C LEU A 459 -13.85 -16.59 4.92
N ALA A 460 -13.77 -15.39 5.51
CA ALA A 460 -13.77 -15.24 6.95
C ALA A 460 -15.07 -15.76 7.60
N HIS A 461 -16.22 -15.53 6.96
CA HIS A 461 -17.49 -16.04 7.43
C HIS A 461 -17.56 -17.58 7.35
N ALA A 462 -17.13 -18.16 6.24
CA ALA A 462 -17.11 -19.61 6.01
C ALA A 462 -16.20 -20.34 7.02
N LEU A 463 -15.04 -19.75 7.32
CA LEU A 463 -14.08 -20.26 8.31
C LEU A 463 -14.48 -19.94 9.77
N ARG A 464 -15.58 -19.19 9.97
CA ARG A 464 -16.06 -18.74 11.29
C ARG A 464 -14.97 -18.02 12.09
N LEU A 465 -14.27 -17.10 11.44
CA LEU A 465 -13.19 -16.31 12.04
C LEU A 465 -13.73 -15.20 12.95
N ASP A 466 -12.83 -14.67 13.78
CA ASP A 466 -13.15 -13.67 14.81
C ASP A 466 -12.90 -12.23 14.32
N GLY A 467 -12.08 -12.06 13.28
CA GLY A 467 -11.80 -10.76 12.69
C GLY A 467 -11.34 -10.82 11.23
N VAL A 468 -11.29 -9.66 10.61
CA VAL A 468 -10.80 -9.46 9.25
C VAL A 468 -9.88 -8.24 9.21
N ARG A 469 -8.84 -8.32 8.39
CA ARG A 469 -7.90 -7.21 8.19
C ARG A 469 -7.97 -6.70 6.76
N ILE A 470 -7.96 -5.37 6.61
CA ILE A 470 -7.91 -4.69 5.33
C ILE A 470 -7.10 -3.39 5.43
N GLY A 471 -6.50 -2.97 4.33
CA GLY A 471 -5.84 -1.68 4.24
C GLY A 471 -4.88 -1.60 3.07
N LEU A 472 -4.28 -0.42 2.89
CA LEU A 472 -3.33 -0.14 1.82
C LEU A 472 -2.08 -1.04 1.89
N GLU A 473 -1.75 -1.57 3.06
CA GLU A 473 -0.70 -2.59 3.21
C GLU A 473 -0.98 -3.84 2.38
N ASP A 474 -2.24 -4.29 2.38
CA ASP A 474 -2.64 -5.57 1.81
C ASP A 474 -3.13 -5.41 0.36
N GLY A 475 -3.78 -4.29 0.04
CA GLY A 475 -4.29 -4.01 -1.30
C GLY A 475 -4.53 -2.53 -1.53
N LEU A 476 -4.20 -2.04 -2.74
CA LEU A 476 -4.28 -0.60 -3.07
C LEU A 476 -5.59 -0.19 -3.77
N THR A 477 -6.55 -1.10 -3.87
CA THR A 477 -7.76 -0.94 -4.70
C THR A 477 -9.03 -1.21 -3.91
N VAL A 478 -10.15 -0.72 -4.45
CA VAL A 478 -11.51 -1.06 -4.03
C VAL A 478 -12.34 -1.46 -5.24
N LEU A 479 -13.34 -2.31 -5.01
CA LEU A 479 -14.36 -2.62 -6.02
C LEU A 479 -15.43 -1.53 -6.01
N ASP A 480 -15.71 -0.90 -7.16
CA ASP A 480 -16.68 0.20 -7.25
C ASP A 480 -17.51 0.07 -8.52
N SER A 481 -18.76 -0.38 -8.38
CA SER A 481 -19.67 -0.65 -9.50
C SER A 481 -20.09 0.61 -10.27
N ARG A 482 -19.85 1.80 -9.70
CA ARG A 482 -20.11 3.08 -10.37
C ARG A 482 -19.05 3.39 -11.42
N VAL A 483 -17.85 2.83 -11.28
CA VAL A 483 -16.72 3.10 -12.16
C VAL A 483 -16.66 2.06 -13.27
N PRO A 484 -16.43 2.45 -14.54
CA PRO A 484 -16.17 1.52 -15.63
C PRO A 484 -15.07 0.51 -15.25
N GLY A 485 -15.29 -0.77 -15.53
CA GLY A 485 -14.36 -1.83 -15.13
C GLY A 485 -14.50 -2.32 -13.68
N GLY A 486 -15.26 -1.61 -12.83
CA GLY A 486 -15.66 -2.07 -11.50
C GLY A 486 -14.57 -1.99 -10.42
N VAL A 487 -13.43 -1.36 -10.69
CA VAL A 487 -12.28 -1.28 -9.77
C VAL A 487 -11.55 0.05 -9.95
N ARG A 488 -11.03 0.59 -8.84
CA ARG A 488 -10.17 1.79 -8.83
C ARG A 488 -9.19 1.74 -7.65
N LYS A 489 -8.23 2.67 -7.61
CA LYS A 489 -7.43 2.89 -6.39
C LYS A 489 -8.35 3.31 -5.23
N ALA A 490 -8.01 2.80 -4.05
CA ALA A 490 -8.64 3.21 -2.80
C ALA A 490 -8.26 4.66 -2.48
N ARG A 491 -9.17 5.41 -1.85
CA ARG A 491 -8.94 6.77 -1.33
C ARG A 491 -8.26 6.78 0.05
N GLY A 492 -8.02 5.61 0.61
CA GLY A 492 -7.42 5.36 1.91
C GLY A 492 -7.88 4.00 2.43
N THR A 493 -7.27 3.55 3.52
CA THR A 493 -7.71 2.39 4.28
C THR A 493 -9.08 2.62 4.90
N TRP A 494 -9.40 3.83 5.35
CA TRP A 494 -10.73 4.19 5.87
C TRP A 494 -11.85 3.83 4.87
N GLU A 495 -11.63 4.03 3.57
CA GLU A 495 -12.62 3.68 2.54
C GLU A 495 -12.78 2.17 2.43
N GLN A 496 -11.66 1.42 2.48
CA GLN A 496 -11.68 -0.04 2.46
C GLN A 496 -12.38 -0.61 3.70
N VAL A 497 -12.15 -0.03 4.87
CA VAL A 497 -12.83 -0.39 6.13
C VAL A 497 -14.33 -0.16 6.01
N ARG A 498 -14.76 1.01 5.52
CA ARG A 498 -16.18 1.32 5.32
C ARG A 498 -16.86 0.28 4.43
N MET A 499 -16.24 -0.02 3.29
CA MET A 499 -16.78 -0.97 2.31
C MET A 499 -16.82 -2.40 2.86
N LEU A 500 -15.77 -2.83 3.58
CA LEU A 500 -15.75 -4.13 4.24
C LEU A 500 -16.82 -4.23 5.35
N ARG A 501 -17.01 -3.17 6.13
CA ARG A 501 -18.07 -3.08 7.14
C ARG A 501 -19.44 -3.23 6.50
N GLU A 502 -19.71 -2.51 5.41
CA GLU A 502 -20.96 -2.63 4.65
C GLU A 502 -21.16 -4.06 4.11
N ASP A 503 -20.12 -4.70 3.58
CA ASP A 503 -20.16 -6.06 3.04
C ASP A 503 -20.43 -7.13 4.13
N LEU A 504 -19.82 -6.98 5.31
CA LEU A 504 -20.07 -7.83 6.48
C LEU A 504 -21.49 -7.68 7.01
N LEU A 505 -21.98 -6.43 7.14
CA LEU A 505 -23.34 -6.15 7.61
C LEU A 505 -24.39 -6.73 6.66
N ALA A 506 -24.16 -6.64 5.34
CA ALA A 506 -25.03 -7.24 4.33
C ALA A 506 -25.15 -8.77 4.46
N ARG A 507 -24.18 -9.43 5.11
CA ARG A 507 -24.16 -10.87 5.42
C ARG A 507 -24.68 -11.21 6.81
N GLY A 508 -25.21 -10.24 7.55
CA GLY A 508 -25.68 -10.44 8.92
C GLY A 508 -24.55 -10.64 9.94
N VAL A 509 -23.32 -10.25 9.61
CA VAL A 509 -22.20 -10.22 10.56
C VAL A 509 -22.22 -8.89 11.31
N THR A 510 -22.21 -8.94 12.64
CA THR A 510 -22.09 -7.74 13.47
C THR A 510 -20.63 -7.31 13.56
N VAL A 511 -20.33 -6.06 13.21
CA VAL A 511 -18.98 -5.49 13.32
C VAL A 511 -18.76 -4.93 14.73
N GLN A 512 -17.74 -5.44 15.43
CA GLN A 512 -17.42 -5.07 16.80
C GLN A 512 -16.67 -3.75 16.87
N THR A 513 -16.99 -2.94 17.88
CA THR A 513 -16.28 -1.67 18.16
C THR A 513 -14.97 -1.91 18.91
N ALA A 514 -14.07 -0.92 18.91
CA ALA A 514 -12.83 -0.97 19.69
C ALA A 514 -13.09 -1.23 21.19
N ALA A 515 -14.14 -0.65 21.77
CA ALA A 515 -14.52 -0.89 23.18
C ALA A 515 -14.92 -2.35 23.43
N GLU A 516 -15.75 -2.93 22.55
CA GLU A 516 -16.15 -4.34 22.67
C GLU A 516 -14.97 -5.29 22.49
N VAL A 517 -14.03 -4.96 21.59
CA VAL A 517 -12.81 -5.75 21.40
C VAL A 517 -11.89 -5.62 22.61
N ARG A 518 -11.76 -4.44 23.21
CA ARG A 518 -11.01 -4.27 24.48
C ARG A 518 -11.55 -5.16 25.58
N ASP A 519 -12.87 -5.19 25.75
CA ASP A 519 -13.51 -6.04 26.76
C ASP A 519 -13.25 -7.52 26.48
N MET A 520 -13.37 -7.94 25.21
CA MET A 520 -13.05 -9.30 24.76
C MET A 520 -11.58 -9.68 25.01
N LEU A 521 -10.66 -8.72 24.89
CA LEU A 521 -9.23 -8.91 25.12
C LEU A 521 -8.81 -8.71 26.58
N GLY A 522 -9.71 -8.32 27.49
CA GLY A 522 -9.34 -7.96 28.86
C GLY A 522 -8.38 -6.76 28.93
N LEU A 523 -8.53 -5.79 28.03
CA LEU A 523 -7.71 -4.58 27.90
C LEU A 523 -8.53 -3.30 28.23
N PRO A 524 -9.05 -3.15 29.47
CA PRO A 524 -9.92 -2.02 29.80
C PRO A 524 -9.20 -0.69 29.64
N VAL A 525 -9.92 0.33 29.14
CA VAL A 525 -9.39 1.70 29.05
C VAL A 525 -9.07 2.20 30.46
N ALA A 526 -7.86 2.74 30.67
CA ALA A 526 -7.50 3.34 31.95
C ALA A 526 -8.48 4.48 32.26
N ARG A 527 -9.17 4.43 33.41
CA ARG A 527 -10.03 5.53 33.84
C ARG A 527 -9.17 6.80 33.97
N PRO A 528 -9.62 7.96 33.45
CA PRO A 528 -8.91 9.20 33.68
C PRO A 528 -8.76 9.40 35.19
N ARG A 529 -7.52 9.63 35.65
CA ARG A 529 -7.25 9.94 37.06
C ARG A 529 -8.06 11.19 37.41
N THR A 530 -9.06 11.03 38.26
CA THR A 530 -9.78 12.17 38.84
C THR A 530 -8.75 13.03 39.56
N SER A 531 -8.53 14.24 39.06
CA SER A 531 -7.73 15.23 39.74
C SER A 531 -8.31 15.39 41.14
N HIS A 532 -7.58 14.91 42.15
CA HIS A 532 -7.87 15.25 43.51
C HIS A 532 -7.56 16.74 43.61
N SER A 533 -8.59 17.56 43.46
CA SER A 533 -8.63 18.94 43.91
C SER A 533 -8.20 18.94 45.37
N THR A 534 -6.93 19.19 45.63
CA THR A 534 -6.44 19.63 46.93
C THR A 534 -7.19 20.92 47.26
N ARG A 535 -8.22 20.79 48.09
CA ARG A 535 -8.77 21.92 48.84
C ARG A 535 -7.64 22.46 49.71
N ALA A 536 -7.19 23.67 49.39
CA ALA A 536 -6.54 24.57 50.32
C ALA A 536 -7.62 25.52 50.87
#